data_AF-A0A1F2S439-F1
#
_entry.id   AF-A0A1F2S439-F1
#
_cell.length_a   1.000
_cell.length_b   1.000
_cell.length_c   1.000
_cell.angle_alpha   90.00
_cell.angle_beta   90.00
_cell.angle_gamma   90.00
#
_symmetry.space_group_name_H-M   'P 1'
#
loop_
_entity.id
_entity.type
_entity.pdbx_description
1 polymer ?
#
loop_
_entity_poly.entity_id
_entity_poly.type
_entity_poly.pdbx_seq_one_letter_code
_entity_poly.pdbx_strand_id
1 'polypeptide(L)'
;MVKVYASPREGEARYSPADVVGAVPNPVRGNPDPDRICTAHVERQNEPLRQWCKRLTRLTYAFSKKWENLKAAFALHFAYYNFCRIHGSLRVTPAMEAGVAGKIWTIADLMA
;
A
#
# COMPACT_ATOMS: atom_id res chain seq x y z
N MET A 1 -12.84 9.78 -0.09
CA MET A 1 -12.84 10.13 -1.52
C MET A 1 -13.09 8.87 -2.32
N VAL A 2 -13.98 8.93 -3.31
CA VAL A 2 -14.31 7.85 -4.24
C VAL A 2 -13.89 8.29 -5.64
N LYS A 3 -13.06 7.51 -6.34
CA LYS A 3 -12.67 7.79 -7.73
C LYS A 3 -13.72 7.22 -8.68
N VAL A 4 -14.13 8.03 -9.66
CA VAL A 4 -15.04 7.64 -10.73
C VAL A 4 -14.21 7.35 -11.97
N TYR A 5 -14.38 6.16 -12.54
CA TYR A 5 -13.64 5.69 -13.70
C TYR A 5 -14.55 5.66 -14.92
N ALA A 6 -14.02 6.02 -16.10
CA ALA A 6 -14.71 5.91 -17.36
C ALA A 6 -15.01 4.45 -17.72
N SER A 7 -16.03 4.24 -18.55
CA SER A 7 -16.23 2.97 -19.22
C SER A 7 -15.04 2.65 -20.14
N PRO A 8 -14.63 1.38 -20.28
CA PRO A 8 -13.54 0.99 -21.17
C PRO A 8 -13.82 1.42 -22.61
N ARG A 9 -12.82 1.98 -23.29
CA ARG A 9 -12.93 2.33 -24.71
C ARG A 9 -12.87 1.06 -25.58
N GLU A 10 -13.51 1.09 -26.76
CA GLU A 10 -13.35 0.03 -27.75
C GLU A 10 -11.87 -0.13 -28.13
N GLY A 11 -11.36 -1.36 -28.08
CA GLY A 11 -9.96 -1.68 -28.36
C GLY A 11 -9.03 -1.72 -27.14
N GLU A 12 -9.50 -1.41 -25.93
CA GLU A 12 -8.71 -1.57 -24.71
C GLU A 12 -8.42 -3.06 -24.41
N ALA A 13 -7.16 -3.39 -24.21
CA ALA A 13 -6.75 -4.71 -23.73
C ALA A 13 -7.15 -4.91 -22.27
N ARG A 14 -7.24 -6.17 -21.83
CA ARG A 14 -7.70 -6.61 -20.48
C ARG A 14 -7.03 -5.94 -19.27
N TYR A 15 -5.91 -5.24 -19.46
CA TYR A 15 -5.14 -4.57 -18.41
C TYR A 15 -4.93 -3.07 -18.66
N SER A 16 -5.64 -2.49 -19.63
CA SER A 16 -5.60 -1.04 -19.84
C SER A 16 -6.22 -0.35 -18.62
N PRO A 17 -5.54 0.63 -18.03
CA PRO A 17 -6.11 1.38 -16.92
C PRO A 17 -7.26 2.23 -17.43
N ALA A 18 -8.40 2.20 -16.74
CA ALA A 18 -9.52 3.08 -17.04
C ALA A 18 -9.16 4.54 -16.69
N ASP A 19 -9.62 5.48 -17.51
CA ASP A 19 -9.46 6.91 -17.24
C ASP A 19 -10.20 7.31 -15.96
N VAL A 20 -9.55 8.09 -15.10
CA VAL A 20 -10.21 8.69 -13.95
C VAL A 20 -10.93 9.96 -14.42
N VAL A 21 -12.26 9.96 -14.38
CA VAL A 21 -13.11 11.08 -14.84
C VAL A 21 -13.57 11.99 -13.71
N GLY A 22 -13.36 11.58 -12.46
CA GLY A 22 -13.67 12.42 -11.31
C GLY A 22 -13.28 11.79 -9.98
N ALA A 23 -13.35 12.60 -8.93
CA ALA A 23 -13.18 12.16 -7.56
C ALA A 23 -14.19 12.88 -6.66
N VAL A 24 -14.98 12.12 -5.91
CA VAL A 24 -16.02 12.67 -5.03
C VAL A 24 -15.61 12.46 -3.57
N PRO A 25 -15.45 13.52 -2.76
CA PRO A 25 -15.27 13.37 -1.32
C PRO A 25 -16.58 12.87 -0.71
N ASN A 26 -16.58 11.64 -0.19
CA ASN A 26 -17.70 11.07 0.56
C ASN A 26 -17.21 10.71 1.98
N PRO A 27 -17.45 11.57 2.99
CA PRO A 27 -17.14 11.27 4.38
C PRO A 27 -18.01 10.12 4.89
N VAL A 28 -17.41 8.97 5.23
CA VAL A 28 -18.15 7.82 5.77
C VAL A 28 -18.19 7.85 7.31
N ARG A 29 -17.17 8.44 7.95
CA ARG A 29 -17.04 8.44 9.42
C ARG A 29 -16.35 9.70 9.92
N GLY A 30 -16.85 10.25 11.04
CA GLY A 30 -16.27 11.41 11.73
C GLY A 30 -16.53 12.73 11.01
N ASN A 31 -15.77 13.76 11.39
CA ASN A 31 -15.79 15.08 10.76
C ASN A 31 -14.40 15.38 10.16
N PRO A 32 -14.06 14.80 9.00
CA PRO A 32 -12.77 15.04 8.37
C PRO A 32 -12.66 16.46 7.83
N ASP A 33 -11.48 17.05 7.94
CA ASP A 33 -11.14 18.32 7.29
C ASP A 33 -11.29 18.18 5.76
N PRO A 34 -12.23 18.89 5.11
CA PRO A 34 -12.50 18.77 3.69
C PRO A 34 -11.26 18.98 2.80
N ASP A 35 -10.37 19.89 3.21
CA ASP A 35 -9.20 20.27 2.42
C ASP A 35 -8.11 19.20 2.43
N ARG A 36 -8.18 18.25 3.36
CA ARG A 36 -7.20 17.17 3.54
C ARG A 36 -7.66 15.82 3.00
N ILE A 37 -8.87 15.74 2.44
CA ILE A 37 -9.44 14.50 1.90
C ILE A 37 -8.67 14.09 0.63
N CYS A 38 -7.88 13.01 0.73
CA CYS A 38 -7.18 12.44 -0.43
C CYS A 38 -7.02 10.91 -0.28
N THR A 39 -6.71 10.22 -1.39
CA THR A 39 -6.31 8.80 -1.39
C THR A 39 -4.82 8.59 -1.65
N ALA A 40 -4.08 9.67 -1.91
CA ALA A 40 -2.68 9.62 -2.38
C ALA A 40 -1.78 8.80 -1.45
N HIS A 41 -1.91 8.94 -0.13
CA HIS A 41 -1.10 8.20 0.84
C HIS A 41 -1.34 6.68 0.78
N VAL A 42 -2.60 6.27 0.70
CA VAL A 42 -2.98 4.85 0.61
C VAL A 42 -2.56 4.27 -0.73
N GLU A 43 -2.76 5.01 -1.82
CA GLU A 43 -2.34 4.58 -3.16
C GLU A 43 -0.82 4.42 -3.25
N ARG A 44 -0.07 5.38 -2.68
CA ARG A 44 1.39 5.34 -2.63
C ARG A 44 1.93 4.17 -1.80
N GLN A 45 1.21 3.76 -0.75
CA GLN A 45 1.54 2.58 0.05
C GLN A 45 1.17 1.28 -0.65
N ASN A 46 0.08 1.25 -1.41
CA ASN A 46 -0.37 0.06 -2.13
C ASN A 46 0.59 -0.36 -3.25
N GLU A 47 1.30 0.59 -3.87
CA GLU A 47 2.27 0.30 -4.91
C GLU A 47 3.42 -0.62 -4.45
N PRO A 48 4.25 -0.27 -3.43
CA PRO A 48 5.31 -1.15 -2.95
C PRO A 48 4.75 -2.46 -2.38
N LEU A 49 3.59 -2.41 -1.70
CA LEU A 49 2.93 -3.60 -1.18
C LEU A 49 2.62 -4.60 -2.30
N ARG A 50 2.05 -4.16 -3.44
CA ARG A 50 1.72 -5.04 -4.56
C ARG A 50 2.96 -5.51 -5.33
N GLN A 51 3.96 -4.66 -5.50
CA GLN A 51 5.18 -5.05 -6.20
C GLN A 51 5.96 -6.11 -5.39
N TRP A 52 6.02 -5.95 -4.07
CA TRP A 52 6.90 -6.75 -3.21
C TRP A 52 6.18 -7.96 -2.61
N CYS A 53 4.87 -7.89 -2.43
CA CYS A 53 4.05 -9.02 -2.02
C CYS A 53 3.35 -9.65 -3.23
N LYS A 54 3.99 -10.66 -3.84
CA LYS A 54 3.42 -11.37 -5.00
C LYS A 54 2.03 -11.98 -4.75
N ARG A 55 1.64 -12.22 -3.49
CA ARG A 55 0.29 -12.65 -3.10
C ARG A 55 -0.83 -11.68 -3.50
N LEU A 56 -0.49 -10.44 -3.84
CA LEU A 56 -1.42 -9.42 -4.34
C LEU A 56 -1.30 -9.16 -5.84
N THR A 57 -0.53 -9.99 -6.54
CA THR A 57 -0.40 -9.92 -8.00
C THR A 57 -1.22 -11.02 -8.64
N ARG A 58 -1.78 -10.74 -9.82
CA ARG A 58 -2.50 -11.74 -10.63
C ARG A 58 -1.48 -12.55 -11.46
N LEU A 59 -1.90 -13.71 -11.96
CA LEU A 59 -1.12 -14.56 -12.87
C LEU A 59 0.23 -15.01 -12.27
N THR A 60 0.20 -15.42 -11.01
CA THR A 60 1.36 -15.95 -10.30
C THR A 60 0.97 -17.19 -9.50
N TYR A 61 1.94 -18.08 -9.25
CA TYR A 61 1.78 -19.22 -8.37
C TYR A 61 1.87 -18.86 -6.88
N ALA A 62 2.20 -17.61 -6.54
CA ALA A 62 2.35 -17.14 -5.16
C ALA A 62 1.00 -16.75 -4.53
N PHE A 63 0.08 -17.69 -4.32
CA PHE A 63 -1.24 -17.43 -3.72
C PHE A 63 -1.35 -17.94 -2.28
N SER A 64 -2.27 -17.35 -1.51
CA SER A 64 -2.59 -17.80 -0.14
C SER A 64 -3.85 -18.67 -0.17
N LYS A 65 -3.75 -19.92 0.27
CA LYS A 65 -4.93 -20.81 0.45
C LYS A 65 -5.72 -20.54 1.74
N LYS A 66 -5.04 -19.95 2.73
CA LYS A 66 -5.56 -19.64 4.06
C LYS A 66 -5.40 -18.15 4.34
N TRP A 67 -6.35 -17.56 5.05
CA TRP A 67 -6.33 -16.13 5.37
C TRP A 67 -5.14 -15.77 6.27
N GLU A 68 -4.79 -16.65 7.19
CA GLU A 68 -3.69 -16.50 8.13
C GLU A 68 -2.35 -16.32 7.39
N ASN A 69 -2.15 -17.05 6.28
CA ASN A 69 -0.94 -16.95 5.48
C ASN A 69 -0.84 -15.60 4.76
N LEU A 70 -1.96 -15.05 4.30
CA LEU A 70 -1.98 -13.71 3.71
C LEU A 70 -1.70 -12.65 4.79
N LYS A 71 -2.35 -12.79 5.95
CA LYS A 71 -2.14 -11.90 7.10
C LYS A 71 -0.69 -11.90 7.56
N ALA A 72 -0.05 -13.07 7.66
CA ALA A 72 1.36 -13.19 8.01
C ALA A 72 2.27 -12.53 6.96
N ALA A 73 1.98 -12.71 5.67
CA ALA A 73 2.76 -12.06 4.61
C ALA A 73 2.64 -10.52 4.65
N PHE A 74 1.46 -10.00 4.98
CA PHE A 74 1.24 -8.57 5.17
C PHE A 74 1.99 -8.05 6.39
N ALA A 75 1.87 -8.73 7.52
CA ALA A 75 2.59 -8.38 8.75
C ALA A 75 4.10 -8.31 8.49
N LEU A 76 4.66 -9.33 7.82
CA LEU A 76 6.07 -9.36 7.45
C LEU A 76 6.45 -8.19 6.53
N HIS A 77 5.64 -7.90 5.50
CA HIS A 77 5.90 -6.77 4.59
C HIS A 77 5.93 -5.44 5.35
N PHE A 78 4.91 -5.16 6.17
CA PHE A 78 4.82 -3.90 6.90
C PHE A 78 5.93 -3.78 7.96
N ALA A 79 6.27 -4.87 8.65
CA ALA A 79 7.34 -4.85 9.63
C ALA A 79 8.70 -4.58 8.94
N TYR A 80 9.01 -5.30 7.86
CA TYR A 80 10.25 -5.06 7.11
C TYR A 80 10.31 -3.65 6.53
N TYR A 81 9.24 -3.17 5.89
CA TYR A 81 9.20 -1.86 5.26
C TYR A 81 9.38 -0.72 6.27
N ASN A 82 8.73 -0.80 7.43
CA ASN A 82 8.76 0.27 8.42
C ASN A 82 10.02 0.25 9.29
N PHE A 83 10.56 -0.92 9.64
CA PHE A 83 11.63 -1.03 10.63
C PHE A 83 13.01 -1.32 10.05
N CYS A 84 13.10 -2.06 8.95
CA CYS A 84 14.39 -2.50 8.38
C CYS A 84 14.83 -1.66 7.18
N ARG A 85 13.88 -1.19 6.36
CA ARG A 85 14.19 -0.52 5.10
C ARG A 85 14.32 1.00 5.25
N ILE A 86 15.46 1.53 4.79
CA ILE A 86 15.63 2.98 4.61
C ILE A 86 14.74 3.47 3.47
N HIS A 87 13.91 4.47 3.75
CA HIS A 87 13.08 5.10 2.73
C HIS A 87 13.90 6.15 1.97
N GLY A 88 13.90 6.08 0.63
CA GLY A 88 14.78 6.91 -0.20
C GLY A 88 14.66 8.41 0.06
N SER A 89 13.43 8.92 0.19
CA SER A 89 13.17 10.35 0.46
C SER A 89 13.41 10.76 1.91
N LEU A 90 13.22 9.84 2.88
CA LEU A 90 13.39 10.16 4.30
C LEU A 90 14.84 9.99 4.75
N ARG A 91 15.63 9.19 4.02
CA ARG A 91 17.02 8.80 4.35
C ARG A 91 17.14 8.00 5.67
N VAL A 92 16.03 7.78 6.38
CA VAL A 92 15.85 6.92 7.54
C VAL A 92 14.70 5.93 7.31
N THR A 93 14.41 5.04 8.26
CA THR A 93 13.25 4.13 8.17
C THR A 93 11.96 4.88 8.52
N PRO A 94 10.79 4.48 7.98
CA PRO A 94 9.51 5.11 8.34
C PRO A 94 9.21 5.05 9.84
N ALA A 95 9.58 3.98 10.54
CA ALA A 95 9.40 3.89 11.99
C ALA A 95 10.31 4.85 12.76
N MET A 96 11.51 5.15 12.25
CA MET A 96 12.38 6.18 12.85
C MET A 96 11.80 7.58 12.65
N GLU A 97 11.35 7.90 11.44
CA GLU A 97 10.72 9.19 11.15
C GLU A 97 9.47 9.44 12.02
N ALA A 98 8.71 8.39 12.28
CA ALA A 98 7.54 8.43 13.16
C ALA A 98 7.88 8.40 14.66
N GLY A 99 9.16 8.33 15.05
CA GLY A 99 9.59 8.25 16.45
C GLY A 99 9.27 6.92 17.15
N VAL A 100 8.91 5.88 16.40
CA VAL A 100 8.57 4.54 16.92
C VAL A 100 9.82 3.70 17.18
N ALA A 101 10.88 3.91 16.41
CA ALA A 101 12.15 3.18 16.55
C ALA A 101 13.34 4.14 16.63
N GLY A 102 14.30 3.86 17.51
CA GLY A 102 15.53 4.64 17.65
C GLY A 102 16.68 4.19 16.74
N LYS A 103 16.56 3.02 16.09
CA LYS A 103 17.58 2.44 15.22
C LYS A 103 16.94 1.69 14.05
N ILE A 104 17.71 1.49 12.99
CA ILE A 104 17.36 0.58 11.90
C ILE A 104 17.41 -0.85 12.44
N TRP A 105 16.37 -1.64 12.17
CA TRP A 105 16.34 -3.05 12.56
C TRP A 105 17.11 -3.91 11.56
N THR A 106 17.89 -4.84 12.08
CA THR A 106 18.43 -5.96 11.31
C THR A 106 17.37 -7.04 11.12
N ILE A 107 17.63 -8.00 10.24
CA ILE A 107 16.75 -9.19 10.11
C ILE A 107 16.70 -9.98 11.43
N ALA A 108 17.78 -9.99 12.22
CA ALA A 108 17.79 -10.62 13.53
C ALA A 108 16.85 -9.90 14.51
N ASP A 109 16.86 -8.56 14.54
CA ASP A 109 15.93 -7.78 15.35
C ASP A 109 14.46 -8.03 14.94
N LEU A 110 14.20 -8.28 13.65
CA LEU A 110 12.86 -8.56 13.14
C LEU A 110 12.32 -9.95 13.50
N MET A 111 13.20 -10.93 13.73
CA MET A 111 12.85 -12.32 14.04
C MET A 111 12.83 -12.64 15.54
N ALA A 112 13.33 -11.72 16.37
CA ALA A 112 13.38 -11.85 17.83
C ALA A 112 11.98 -11.73 18.45
#